data_AF-A0A6A6THY7-F1
#
_entry.id   AF-A0A6A6THY7-F1
#
_cell.length_a   1.000
_cell.length_b   1.000
_cell.length_c   1.000
_cell.angle_alpha   90.00
_cell.angle_beta   90.00
_cell.angle_gamma   90.00
#
_symmetry.space_group_name_H-M   'P 1'
#
loop_
_entity.id
_entity.type
_entity.pdbx_description
1 polymer ?
#
loop_
_entity_poly.entity_id
_entity_poly.type
_entity_poly.pdbx_seq_one_letter_code
_entity_poly.pdbx_strand_id
1 'polypeptide(L)'
;MPPNRITNDKVQNFLARNTVPLSLSNLPAGQTSCPICRNTYAEVDRHYVPPLMDPDVPEWAVQVVRCGDCNHIVGRRCIERCIRAGEPWSHMCPMCRHEWFVPPHSTRTDIIARLRMALTVLAYTQRDTTELQAALDHVEELLREIENSLLDRRYI
;
A
#
# COMPACT_ATOMS: atom_id res chain seq x y z
N MET A 1 -6.72 11.66 -13.27
CA MET A 1 -5.61 11.11 -12.47
C MET A 1 -5.59 9.61 -12.64
N PRO A 2 -4.41 8.96 -12.79
CA PRO A 2 -4.36 7.50 -12.87
C PRO A 2 -4.96 6.91 -11.57
N PRO A 3 -5.89 5.94 -11.66
CA PRO A 3 -6.72 5.48 -10.54
C PRO A 3 -5.93 4.83 -9.38
N ASN A 4 -4.62 4.59 -9.56
CA ASN A 4 -3.78 3.87 -8.60
C ASN A 4 -2.57 4.68 -8.09
N ARG A 5 -2.68 6.02 -8.03
CA ARG A 5 -1.58 6.83 -7.51
C ARG A 5 -1.35 6.55 -6.02
N ILE A 6 -0.16 6.07 -5.67
CA ILE A 6 0.28 5.89 -4.28
C ILE A 6 0.54 7.27 -3.68
N THR A 7 -0.21 7.64 -2.64
CA THR A 7 -0.09 8.95 -1.98
C THR A 7 1.23 9.04 -1.21
N ASN A 8 1.74 10.26 -1.00
CA ASN A 8 2.99 10.47 -0.26
C ASN A 8 2.94 9.83 1.14
N ASP A 9 1.81 9.94 1.83
CA ASP A 9 1.62 9.33 3.16
C ASP A 9 1.73 7.81 3.12
N LYS A 10 1.21 7.16 2.07
CA LYS A 10 1.37 5.71 1.87
C LYS A 10 2.82 5.34 1.61
N VAL A 11 3.53 6.13 0.81
CA VAL A 11 4.97 5.93 0.57
C VAL A 11 5.76 6.03 1.86
N GLN A 12 5.54 7.09 2.65
CA GLN A 12 6.23 7.28 3.93
C GLN A 12 5.88 6.20 4.94
N ASN A 13 4.61 5.81 5.01
CA ASN A 13 4.17 4.75 5.91
C ASN A 13 4.82 3.41 5.56
N PHE A 14 4.87 3.07 4.27
CA PHE A 14 5.55 1.86 3.80
C PHE A 14 7.03 1.87 4.15
N LEU A 15 7.74 2.96 3.85
CA LEU A 15 9.17 3.05 4.11
C LEU A 15 9.46 2.98 5.63
N ALA A 16 8.63 3.59 6.47
CA ALA A 16 8.78 3.55 7.92
C ALA A 16 8.41 2.19 8.55
N ARG A 17 7.43 1.47 8.00
CA ARG A 17 6.85 0.27 8.66
C ARG A 17 7.20 -1.05 7.99
N ASN A 18 7.58 -1.02 6.72
CA ASN A 18 7.81 -2.19 5.86
C ASN A 18 9.25 -2.23 5.32
N THR A 19 10.13 -1.36 5.80
CA THR A 19 11.56 -1.47 5.54
C THR A 19 12.36 -1.33 6.83
N VAL A 20 13.48 -2.04 6.91
CA VAL A 20 14.45 -1.93 8.01
C VAL A 20 15.81 -1.61 7.41
N PRO A 21 16.48 -0.52 7.85
CA PRO A 21 17.83 -0.23 7.39
C PRO A 21 18.81 -1.30 7.87
N LEU A 22 19.74 -1.70 7.00
CA LEU A 22 20.80 -2.66 7.32
C LEU A 22 22.14 -1.94 7.36
N SER A 23 22.93 -2.19 8.41
CA SER A 23 24.35 -1.83 8.46
C SER A 23 25.14 -2.70 7.48
N LEU A 24 26.25 -2.18 6.96
CA LEU A 24 27.10 -2.91 6.02
C LEU A 24 27.64 -4.22 6.60
N SER A 25 27.83 -4.29 7.93
CA SER A 25 28.26 -5.51 8.63
C SER A 25 27.21 -6.61 8.67
N ASN A 26 25.93 -6.26 8.49
CA ASN A 26 24.79 -7.20 8.54
C ASN A 26 24.35 -7.66 7.13
N LEU A 27 25.06 -7.25 6.07
CA LEU A 27 24.73 -7.65 4.71
C LEU A 27 25.19 -9.10 4.44
N PRO A 28 24.41 -9.87 3.66
CA PRO A 28 24.87 -11.17 3.17
C PRO A 28 26.18 -11.04 2.40
N ALA A 29 27.06 -12.04 2.53
CA ALA A 29 28.34 -12.05 1.82
C ALA A 29 28.14 -11.84 0.31
N GLY A 30 28.86 -10.87 -0.26
CA GLY A 30 28.78 -10.51 -1.67
C GLY A 30 27.64 -9.55 -2.06
N GLN A 31 26.72 -9.20 -1.15
CA GLN A 31 25.66 -8.22 -1.41
C GLN A 31 26.05 -6.81 -0.96
N THR A 32 27.10 -6.25 -1.55
CA THR A 32 27.58 -4.90 -1.20
C THR A 32 26.99 -3.79 -2.07
N SER A 33 26.17 -4.13 -3.07
CA SER A 33 25.56 -3.18 -3.99
C SER A 33 24.07 -3.43 -4.21
N CYS A 34 23.37 -2.35 -4.54
CA CYS A 34 21.94 -2.40 -4.82
C CYS A 34 21.65 -3.19 -6.10
N PRO A 35 20.75 -4.19 -6.08
CA PRO A 35 20.44 -4.97 -7.29
C PRO A 35 19.73 -4.16 -8.38
N ILE A 36 19.16 -3.00 -8.04
CA ILE A 36 18.39 -2.15 -8.96
C ILE A 36 19.31 -1.16 -9.70
N CYS A 37 20.10 -0.37 -8.96
CA CYS A 37 20.96 0.67 -9.54
C CYS A 37 22.44 0.30 -9.64
N ARG A 38 22.86 -0.83 -9.02
CA ARG A 38 24.25 -1.32 -8.93
C ARG A 38 25.23 -0.43 -8.16
N ASN A 39 24.74 0.64 -7.52
CA ASN A 39 25.57 1.45 -6.62
C ASN A 39 25.92 0.68 -5.36
N THR A 40 27.15 0.84 -4.88
CA THR A 40 27.60 0.30 -3.58
C THR A 40 26.84 0.96 -2.44
N TYR A 41 26.47 0.18 -1.44
CA TYR A 41 25.82 0.70 -0.25
C TYR A 41 26.79 1.51 0.62
N ALA A 42 26.29 2.61 1.17
CA ALA A 42 26.93 3.39 2.23
C ALA A 42 26.36 3.01 3.60
N GLU A 43 27.06 3.43 4.66
CA GLU A 43 26.58 3.25 6.04
C GLU A 43 25.32 4.10 6.28
N VAL A 44 24.40 3.57 7.08
CA VAL A 44 23.11 4.21 7.38
C VAL A 44 23.32 5.44 8.26
N ASP A 45 22.81 6.59 7.83
CA ASP A 45 22.66 7.73 8.73
C ASP A 45 21.49 7.51 9.68
N ARG A 46 21.80 7.31 10.97
CA ARG A 46 20.82 7.08 12.04
C ARG A 46 19.92 8.28 12.31
N HIS A 47 20.30 9.47 11.85
CA HIS A 47 19.53 10.69 12.05
C HIS A 47 18.63 11.02 10.84
N TYR A 48 18.63 10.17 9.81
CA TYR A 48 17.79 10.40 8.64
C TYR A 48 16.30 10.30 8.99
N VAL A 49 15.60 11.42 8.87
CA VAL A 49 14.13 11.50 8.94
C VAL A 49 13.60 11.85 7.54
N PRO A 50 12.60 11.11 7.01
CA PRO A 50 12.04 11.39 5.69
C PRO A 50 11.51 12.83 5.53
N PRO A 51 11.56 13.43 4.32
CA PRO A 51 10.53 13.08 3.33
C PRO A 51 11.00 12.77 1.90
N LEU A 52 12.26 12.99 1.53
CA LEU A 52 12.89 12.51 0.29
C LEU A 52 14.40 12.67 0.45
N MET A 53 15.18 11.66 0.06
CA MET A 53 16.64 11.81 0.04
C MET A 53 17.05 12.72 -1.12
N ASP A 54 17.93 13.67 -0.84
CA ASP A 54 18.61 14.44 -1.86
C ASP A 54 19.37 13.48 -2.82
N PRO A 55 19.38 13.74 -4.14
CA PRO A 55 20.11 12.91 -5.10
C PRO A 55 21.60 12.68 -4.77
N ASP A 56 22.22 13.58 -4.02
CA ASP A 56 23.62 13.49 -3.63
C ASP A 56 23.86 12.61 -2.40
N VAL A 57 22.79 12.21 -1.68
CA VAL A 57 22.93 11.32 -0.52
C VAL A 57 23.22 9.89 -1.00
N PRO A 58 24.28 9.26 -0.49
CA PRO A 58 24.62 7.89 -0.82
C PRO A 58 23.47 6.91 -0.56
N GLU A 59 23.38 5.88 -1.39
CA GLU A 59 22.40 4.81 -1.24
C GLU A 59 22.79 3.91 -0.07
N TRP A 60 21.88 3.59 0.85
CA TRP A 60 22.09 2.54 1.86
C TRP A 60 21.11 1.39 1.70
N ALA A 61 21.47 0.25 2.26
CA ALA A 61 20.69 -0.97 2.18
C ALA A 61 19.47 -0.92 3.11
N VAL A 62 18.33 -1.33 2.58
CA VAL A 62 17.12 -1.61 3.35
C VAL A 62 16.61 -3.00 3.01
N GLN A 63 16.18 -3.72 4.04
CA GLN A 63 15.46 -4.97 3.88
C GLN A 63 13.96 -4.69 3.88
N VAL A 64 13.25 -5.22 2.90
CA VAL A 64 11.78 -5.23 2.92
C VAL A 64 11.33 -6.22 3.99
N VAL A 65 10.45 -5.77 4.89
CA VAL A 65 9.88 -6.59 5.96
C VAL A 65 8.36 -6.42 5.99
N ARG A 66 7.65 -7.38 6.60
CA ARG A 66 6.18 -7.33 6.76
C ARG A 66 5.41 -7.20 5.43
N CYS A 67 5.95 -7.79 4.36
CA CYS A 67 5.32 -7.85 3.04
C CYS A 67 5.27 -9.32 2.59
N GLY A 68 4.52 -10.16 3.32
CA GLY A 68 4.48 -11.61 3.10
C GLY A 68 5.87 -12.24 3.20
N ASP A 69 6.22 -13.07 2.22
CA ASP A 69 7.52 -13.74 2.13
C ASP A 69 8.63 -12.88 1.52
N CYS A 70 8.35 -11.62 1.18
CA CYS A 70 9.35 -10.72 0.61
C CYS A 70 10.35 -10.25 1.68
N ASN A 71 11.60 -10.67 1.54
CA ASN A 71 12.73 -10.32 2.41
C ASN A 71 13.91 -9.67 1.65
N HIS A 72 13.66 -9.14 0.45
CA HIS A 72 14.69 -8.59 -0.44
C HIS A 72 15.40 -7.38 0.15
N ILE A 73 16.72 -7.33 -0.06
CA ILE A 73 17.58 -6.20 0.27
C ILE A 73 17.73 -5.34 -0.99
N VAL A 74 17.37 -4.08 -0.89
CA VAL A 74 17.42 -3.10 -1.98
C VAL A 74 17.92 -1.76 -1.46
N GLY A 75 18.27 -0.86 -2.37
CA GLY A 75 18.57 0.52 -1.99
C GLY A 75 17.33 1.28 -1.54
N ARG A 76 17.46 2.06 -0.46
CA ARG A 76 16.40 2.94 0.09
C ARG A 76 15.81 3.91 -0.95
N ARG A 77 16.63 4.59 -1.76
CA ARG A 77 16.17 5.50 -2.82
C ARG A 77 15.55 4.73 -3.97
N CYS A 78 16.11 3.57 -4.30
CA CYS A 78 15.60 2.74 -5.39
C CYS A 78 14.19 2.23 -5.11
N ILE A 79 13.93 1.73 -3.90
CA ILE A 79 12.57 1.29 -3.51
C ILE A 79 11.59 2.46 -3.48
N GLU A 80 11.98 3.62 -2.92
CA GLU A 80 11.11 4.80 -2.92
C GLU A 80 10.82 5.31 -4.33
N ARG A 81 11.83 5.37 -5.20
CA ARG A 81 11.64 5.75 -6.62
C ARG A 81 10.71 4.78 -7.32
N CYS A 82 10.84 3.47 -7.07
CA CYS A 82 9.96 2.45 -7.63
C CYS A 82 8.50 2.68 -7.21
N ILE A 83 8.25 2.91 -5.92
CA ILE A 83 6.89 3.18 -5.41
C ILE A 83 6.33 4.50 -5.97
N ARG A 84 7.15 5.55 -6.07
CA ARG A 84 6.73 6.89 -6.52
C ARG A 84 6.52 7.00 -8.02
N ALA A 85 7.06 6.07 -8.82
CA ALA A 85 6.95 6.12 -10.27
C ALA A 85 5.49 6.13 -10.75
N GLY A 86 4.58 5.53 -9.98
CA GLY A 86 3.14 5.48 -10.32
C GLY A 86 2.83 4.56 -11.50
N GLU A 87 3.82 3.80 -11.95
CA GLU A 87 3.70 2.75 -12.95
C GLU A 87 2.90 1.55 -12.42
N PRO A 88 2.34 0.71 -13.31
CA PRO A 88 1.59 -0.48 -12.93
C PRO A 88 2.36 -1.43 -12.01
N TRP A 89 3.70 -1.44 -12.02
CA TRP A 89 4.51 -2.28 -11.11
C TRP A 89 4.98 -1.59 -9.83
N SER A 90 4.62 -0.32 -9.60
CA SER A 90 5.03 0.44 -8.41
C SER A 90 4.45 -0.12 -7.10
N HIS A 91 3.50 -1.04 -7.20
CA HIS A 91 2.89 -1.71 -6.06
C HIS A 91 3.47 -3.09 -5.75
N MET A 92 4.57 -3.47 -6.42
CA MET A 92 5.20 -4.78 -6.29
C MET A 92 6.68 -4.66 -6.00
N CYS A 93 7.24 -5.69 -5.38
CA CYS A 93 8.67 -5.85 -5.22
C CYS A 93 9.36 -5.95 -6.60
N PRO A 94 10.37 -5.11 -6.91
CA PRO A 94 11.08 -5.20 -8.18
C PRO A 94 11.90 -6.49 -8.32
N MET A 95 12.13 -7.21 -7.23
CA MET A 95 12.92 -8.44 -7.21
C MET A 95 12.06 -9.71 -7.36
N CYS A 96 11.02 -9.89 -6.53
CA CYS A 96 10.16 -11.08 -6.56
C CYS A 96 8.73 -10.84 -7.02
N ARG A 97 8.37 -9.61 -7.38
CA ARG A 97 7.01 -9.21 -7.78
C ARG A 97 5.92 -9.44 -6.73
N HIS A 98 6.30 -9.68 -5.46
CA HIS A 98 5.34 -9.73 -4.36
C HIS A 98 4.66 -8.36 -4.17
N GLU A 99 3.34 -8.32 -4.04
CA GLU A 99 2.58 -7.08 -3.88
C GLU A 99 2.87 -6.42 -2.51
N TRP A 100 3.26 -5.16 -2.54
CA TRP A 100 3.48 -4.32 -1.36
C TRP A 100 2.21 -3.63 -0.90
N PHE A 101 1.48 -3.10 -1.87
CA PHE A 101 0.19 -2.47 -1.65
C PHE A 101 -0.81 -3.35 -2.36
N VAL A 102 -1.74 -3.89 -1.59
CA VAL A 102 -2.96 -4.42 -2.19
C VAL A 102 -3.52 -3.28 -3.04
N PRO A 103 -3.66 -3.46 -4.37
CA PRO A 103 -4.31 -2.45 -5.20
C PRO A 103 -5.61 -2.06 -4.50
N PRO A 104 -6.08 -0.81 -4.57
CA PRO A 104 -7.44 -0.52 -4.20
C PRO A 104 -8.29 -1.42 -5.10
N HIS A 105 -8.68 -2.60 -4.60
CA HIS A 105 -9.59 -3.47 -5.31
C HIS A 105 -10.78 -2.55 -5.58
N SER A 106 -11.07 -2.27 -6.85
CA SER A 106 -12.21 -1.46 -7.24
C SER A 106 -13.42 -1.88 -6.41
N THR A 107 -13.62 -3.20 -6.30
CA THR A 107 -14.65 -3.82 -5.45
C THR A 107 -14.56 -3.48 -3.96
N ARG A 108 -13.38 -3.38 -3.33
CA ARG A 108 -13.30 -2.99 -1.90
C ARG A 108 -13.67 -1.51 -1.73
N THR A 109 -13.24 -0.66 -2.66
CA THR A 109 -13.63 0.75 -2.70
C THR A 109 -15.14 0.87 -2.93
N ASP A 110 -15.70 0.07 -3.83
CA ASP A 110 -17.13 0.00 -4.15
C ASP A 110 -17.94 -0.50 -2.94
N ILE A 111 -17.49 -1.55 -2.26
CA ILE A 111 -18.09 -2.07 -1.03
C ILE A 111 -18.09 -1.00 0.06
N ILE A 112 -16.97 -0.29 0.27
CA ILE A 112 -16.88 0.79 1.27
C ILE A 112 -17.80 1.95 0.90
N ALA A 113 -17.89 2.32 -0.38
CA ALA A 113 -18.79 3.36 -0.86
C ALA A 113 -20.26 2.97 -0.62
N ARG A 114 -20.64 1.73 -0.93
CA ARG A 114 -21.99 1.19 -0.69
C ARG A 114 -22.34 1.13 0.79
N LEU A 115 -21.40 0.70 1.64
CA LEU A 115 -21.58 0.73 3.10
C LEU A 115 -21.81 2.16 3.63
N ARG A 116 -21.03 3.13 3.15
CA ARG A 116 -21.22 4.55 3.54
C ARG A 116 -22.57 5.10 3.08
N MET A 117 -23.03 4.70 1.89
CA MET A 117 -24.34 5.08 1.39
C MET A 117 -25.45 4.50 2.26
N ALA A 118 -25.39 3.21 2.58
CA ALA A 118 -26.33 2.55 3.49
C ALA A 118 -26.37 3.22 4.87
N LEU A 119 -25.21 3.51 5.48
CA LEU A 119 -25.14 4.19 6.78
C LEU A 119 -25.71 5.61 6.74
N THR A 120 -25.50 6.34 5.64
CA THR A 120 -26.09 7.67 5.44
C THR A 120 -27.62 7.56 5.39
N VAL A 121 -28.15 6.62 4.62
CA VAL A 121 -29.62 6.40 4.50
C VAL A 121 -30.24 6.10 5.86
N LEU A 122 -29.62 5.20 6.65
CA LEU A 122 -30.06 4.88 8.02
C LEU A 122 -30.04 6.09 8.97
N ALA A 123 -29.02 6.94 8.86
CA ALA A 123 -28.89 8.14 9.69
C ALA A 123 -29.98 9.19 9.38
N TYR A 124 -30.41 9.29 8.12
CA TYR A 124 -31.50 10.18 7.71
C TYR A 124 -32.88 9.64 8.12
N THR A 125 -33.09 8.33 8.04
CA THR A 125 -34.39 7.71 8.35
C THR A 125 -34.78 7.73 9.81
N GLN A 126 -33.82 7.88 10.73
CA GLN A 126 -34.14 8.12 12.15
C GLN A 126 -34.93 9.43 12.38
N ARG A 127 -35.04 10.31 11.38
CA ARG A 127 -35.70 11.62 11.51
C ARG A 127 -37.11 11.67 10.91
N ASP A 128 -37.49 10.76 10.03
CA ASP A 128 -38.78 10.82 9.32
C ASP A 128 -39.39 9.43 9.10
N THR A 129 -40.51 9.15 9.75
CA THR A 129 -41.12 7.81 9.85
C THR A 129 -41.88 7.37 8.60
N THR A 130 -42.30 8.29 7.73
CA THR A 130 -43.13 7.96 6.56
C THR A 130 -42.34 7.37 5.39
N GLU A 131 -41.01 7.57 5.35
CA GLU A 131 -40.13 7.04 4.30
C GLU A 131 -39.23 5.89 4.80
N LEU A 132 -39.44 5.46 6.05
CA LEU A 132 -38.57 4.51 6.74
C LEU A 132 -38.47 3.15 6.02
N GLN A 133 -39.59 2.61 5.54
CA GLN A 133 -39.60 1.28 4.92
C GLN A 133 -38.82 1.26 3.60
N ALA A 134 -39.05 2.23 2.71
CA ALA A 134 -38.38 2.29 1.41
C ALA A 134 -36.86 2.47 1.55
N ALA A 135 -36.43 3.24 2.54
CA ALA A 135 -35.02 3.42 2.86
C ALA A 135 -34.38 2.16 3.49
N LEU A 136 -35.10 1.42 4.33
CA LEU A 136 -34.65 0.13 4.84
C LEU A 136 -34.51 -0.92 3.72
N ASP A 137 -35.48 -0.98 2.81
CA ASP A 137 -35.43 -1.88 1.64
C ASP A 137 -34.20 -1.54 0.76
N HIS A 138 -33.89 -0.25 0.58
CA HIS A 138 -32.69 0.18 -0.16
C HIS A 138 -31.38 -0.20 0.54
N VAL A 139 -31.32 -0.07 1.87
CA VAL A 139 -30.15 -0.48 2.67
C VAL A 139 -29.95 -2.00 2.59
N GLU A 140 -31.02 -2.78 2.69
CA GLU A 140 -30.95 -4.24 2.59
C GLU A 140 -30.39 -4.68 1.24
N GLU A 141 -30.84 -4.05 0.15
CA GLU A 141 -30.32 -4.34 -1.19
C GLU A 141 -28.83 -4.03 -1.30
N LEU A 142 -28.38 -2.87 -0.80
CA LEU A 142 -26.95 -2.52 -0.79
C LEU A 142 -26.11 -3.54 -0.01
N LEU A 143 -26.60 -3.99 1.14
CA LEU A 143 -25.92 -4.99 1.96
C LEU A 143 -25.85 -6.36 1.26
N ARG A 144 -26.92 -6.77 0.57
CA ARG A 144 -26.95 -8.01 -0.22
C ARG A 144 -25.94 -7.98 -1.36
N GLU A 145 -25.83 -6.85 -2.07
CA GLU A 145 -24.82 -6.70 -3.12
C GLU A 145 -23.39 -6.73 -2.58
N ILE A 146 -23.16 -6.17 -1.37
CA ILE A 146 -21.87 -6.25 -0.68
C ILE A 146 -21.55 -7.70 -0.32
N GLU A 147 -22.51 -8.43 0.26
CA GLU A 147 -22.36 -9.83 0.63
C GLU A 147 -21.99 -10.69 -0.58
N ASN A 148 -22.73 -10.56 -1.69
CA ASN A 148 -22.43 -11.26 -2.94
C ASN A 148 -21.02 -10.94 -3.44
N SER A 149 -20.62 -9.66 -3.43
CA SER A 149 -19.28 -9.24 -3.85
C SER A 149 -18.16 -9.80 -2.96
N LEU A 150 -18.44 -10.08 -1.69
CA LEU A 150 -17.49 -10.67 -0.74
C LEU A 150 -17.41 -12.20 -0.89
N LEU A 151 -18.55 -12.87 -1.11
CA LEU A 151 -18.63 -14.33 -1.26
C LEU A 151 -18.03 -14.83 -2.57
N ASP A 152 -18.23 -14.10 -3.68
CA ASP A 152 -17.70 -14.46 -5.00
C ASP A 152 -16.15 -14.51 -5.01
N ARG A 153 -15.52 -13.78 -4.08
CA ARG A 153 -14.06 -13.73 -3.89
C ARG A 153 -13.50 -14.83 -2.98
N ARG A 154 -14.36 -15.62 -2.32
CA ARG A 154 -13.91 -16.70 -1.42
C ARG A 154 -13.50 -17.96 -2.18
N TYR A 155 -13.84 -18.04 -3.47
CA TYR A 155 -13.66 -19.21 -4.33
C TYR A 155 -12.62 -19.01 -5.45
N ILE A 156 -11.80 -17.94 -5.40
CA ILE A 156 -10.72 -17.66 -6.36
C ILE A 156 -9.38 -17.73 -5.64
#